data_AF-A0AA37L5K1-F1
#
_entry.id   AF-A0AA37L5K1-F1
#
_cell.length_a   1.000
_cell.length_b   1.000
_cell.length_c   1.000
_cell.angle_alpha   90.00
_cell.angle_beta   90.00
_cell.angle_gamma   90.00
#
_symmetry.space_group_name_H-M   'P 1'
#
loop_
_entity.id
_entity.type
_entity.pdbx_description
1 polymer ?
#
loop_
_entity_poly.entity_id
_entity_poly.type
_entity_poly.pdbx_seq_one_letter_code
_entity_poly.pdbx_strand_id
1 'polypeptide(L)'
;MGHSKLLFQHFHHSSEGNMIHDVHDVIKVYYELSLEAFIRYVTNDIVEDFVSYSKGPLMGLSTDWVFMLSEEEVEKMARENEETLNKRAHLDSVIDKLKAAHEIAEKARVQTRGLVDT
;
A
#
# COMPACT_ATOMS: atom_id res chain seq x y z
N MET A 1 37.81 -63.68 -3.34
CA MET A 1 38.32 -62.48 -4.05
C MET A 1 37.29 -61.78 -4.95
N GLY A 2 36.22 -62.43 -5.45
CA GLY A 2 35.24 -61.79 -6.35
C GLY A 2 34.29 -60.75 -5.70
N HIS A 3 33.85 -60.99 -4.45
CA HIS A 3 32.85 -60.13 -3.80
C HIS A 3 33.35 -58.71 -3.47
N SER A 4 34.62 -58.57 -3.12
CA SER A 4 35.23 -57.25 -2.86
C SER A 4 35.27 -56.37 -4.12
N LYS A 5 35.41 -56.97 -5.30
CA LYS A 5 35.49 -56.26 -6.58
C LYS A 5 34.11 -55.76 -7.05
N LEU A 6 33.07 -56.55 -6.79
CA LEU A 6 31.68 -56.15 -7.02
C LEU A 6 31.24 -55.03 -6.08
N LEU A 7 31.63 -55.09 -4.80
CA LEU A 7 31.39 -53.99 -3.85
C LEU A 7 32.10 -52.70 -4.29
N PHE A 8 33.38 -52.80 -4.70
CA PHE A 8 34.14 -51.65 -5.20
C PHE A 8 33.48 -50.98 -6.42
N GLN A 9 32.97 -51.77 -7.39
CA GLN A 9 32.24 -51.22 -8.54
C GLN A 9 30.85 -50.66 -8.19
N HIS A 10 30.24 -51.14 -7.10
CA HIS A 10 28.94 -50.62 -6.64
C HIS A 10 29.09 -49.31 -5.87
N PHE A 11 30.20 -49.13 -5.15
CA PHE A 11 30.52 -47.90 -4.41
C PHE A 11 31.28 -46.86 -5.26
N HIS A 12 31.86 -47.26 -6.38
CA HIS A 12 32.58 -46.37 -7.29
C HIS A 12 32.05 -46.53 -8.71
N HIS A 13 31.30 -45.54 -9.17
CA HIS A 13 30.99 -45.38 -10.60
C HIS A 13 32.29 -45.22 -11.40
N SER A 14 32.19 -45.24 -12.74
CA SER A 14 33.31 -44.83 -13.58
C SER A 14 33.82 -43.45 -13.15
N SER A 15 35.08 -43.14 -13.46
CA SER A 15 35.65 -41.81 -13.16
C SER A 15 34.75 -40.66 -13.64
N GLU A 16 34.05 -40.86 -14.76
CA GLU A 16 33.09 -39.91 -15.32
C GLU A 16 31.81 -39.79 -14.47
N GLY A 17 31.26 -40.91 -13.99
CA GLY A 17 30.09 -40.91 -13.11
C GLY A 17 30.35 -40.25 -11.75
N ASN A 18 31.53 -40.47 -11.17
CA ASN A 18 31.92 -39.79 -9.92
C ASN A 18 32.06 -38.28 -10.14
N MET A 19 32.68 -37.87 -11.26
CA MET A 19 32.82 -36.45 -11.59
C MET A 19 31.45 -35.76 -11.79
N ILE A 20 30.48 -36.45 -12.37
CA ILE A 20 29.10 -35.93 -12.49
C ILE A 20 28.49 -35.70 -11.11
N HIS A 21 28.64 -36.65 -10.18
CA HIS A 21 28.14 -36.50 -8.81
C HIS A 21 28.83 -35.35 -8.07
N ASP A 22 30.16 -35.24 -8.19
CA ASP A 22 30.92 -34.15 -7.56
C ASP A 22 30.45 -32.78 -8.04
N VAL A 23 30.19 -32.63 -9.36
CA VAL A 23 29.65 -31.39 -9.93
C VAL A 23 28.25 -31.10 -9.39
N HIS A 24 27.38 -32.11 -9.32
CA HIS A 24 26.03 -31.94 -8.77
C HIS A 24 26.04 -31.53 -7.30
N ASP A 25 26.94 -32.09 -6.50
CA ASP A 25 27.08 -31.75 -5.08
C ASP A 25 27.57 -30.32 -4.90
N VAL A 26 28.56 -29.88 -5.69
CA VAL A 26 29.04 -28.50 -5.68
C VAL A 26 27.92 -27.52 -6.06
N ILE A 27 27.18 -27.80 -7.13
CA ILE A 27 26.07 -26.94 -7.57
C ILE A 27 24.98 -26.87 -6.51
N LYS A 28 24.64 -28.01 -5.90
CA LYS A 28 23.62 -28.07 -4.85
C LYS A 28 23.99 -27.20 -3.66
N VAL A 29 25.21 -27.37 -3.13
CA VAL A 29 25.70 -26.58 -1.99
C VAL A 29 25.77 -25.10 -2.34
N TYR A 30 26.26 -24.76 -3.54
CA TYR A 30 26.30 -23.38 -3.99
C TYR A 30 24.91 -22.75 -4.04
N TYR A 31 23.91 -23.48 -4.55
CA TYR A 31 22.55 -22.98 -4.65
C TYR A 31 21.92 -22.78 -3.27
N GLU A 32 22.09 -23.73 -2.36
CA GLU A 32 21.59 -23.62 -0.98
C GLU A 32 22.15 -22.39 -0.27
N LEU A 33 23.48 -22.16 -0.36
CA LEU A 33 24.14 -20.99 0.23
C LEU A 33 23.69 -19.68 -0.45
N SER A 34 23.60 -19.69 -1.78
CA SER A 34 23.25 -18.50 -2.56
C SER A 34 21.78 -18.10 -2.33
N LEU A 35 20.88 -19.07 -2.20
CA LEU A 35 19.48 -18.82 -1.89
C LEU A 35 19.32 -18.18 -0.51
N GLU A 36 20.01 -18.72 0.51
CA GLU A 36 19.96 -18.16 1.86
C GLU A 36 20.54 -16.73 1.87
N ALA A 37 21.67 -16.51 1.19
CA ALA A 37 22.27 -15.18 1.06
C ALA A 37 21.35 -14.20 0.35
N PHE A 38 20.69 -14.63 -0.73
CA PHE A 38 19.74 -13.81 -1.46
C PHE A 38 18.54 -13.41 -0.59
N ILE A 39 17.93 -14.38 0.10
CA ILE A 39 16.80 -14.10 0.99
C ILE A 39 17.21 -13.07 2.05
N ARG A 40 18.37 -13.28 2.70
CA ARG A 40 18.88 -12.37 3.73
C ARG A 40 19.12 -10.96 3.18
N TYR A 41 19.74 -10.85 2.02
CA TYR A 41 20.01 -9.57 1.36
C TYR A 41 18.71 -8.83 1.02
N VAL A 42 17.74 -9.51 0.41
CA VAL A 42 16.46 -8.90 0.07
C VAL A 42 15.69 -8.47 1.32
N THR A 43 15.61 -9.33 2.34
CA THR A 43 14.85 -9.02 3.55
C THR A 43 15.49 -7.86 4.32
N ASN A 44 16.79 -7.92 4.58
CA ASN A 44 17.44 -6.98 5.49
C ASN A 44 17.86 -5.69 4.77
N ASP A 45 18.50 -5.81 3.60
CA ASP A 45 19.16 -4.67 2.96
C ASP A 45 18.24 -3.95 1.96
N ILE A 46 17.18 -4.61 1.47
CA ILE A 46 16.22 -3.97 0.56
C ILE A 46 14.92 -3.63 1.28
N VAL A 47 14.26 -4.63 1.85
CA VAL A 47 12.92 -4.46 2.44
C VAL A 47 13.00 -3.70 3.76
N GLU A 48 13.87 -4.10 4.67
CA GLU A 48 14.01 -3.44 5.97
C GLU A 48 14.45 -1.98 5.82
N ASP A 49 15.45 -1.72 4.96
CA ASP A 49 15.88 -0.36 4.62
C ASP A 49 14.72 0.46 4.02
N PHE A 50 13.96 -0.10 3.06
CA PHE A 50 12.82 0.62 2.47
C PHE A 50 11.74 0.97 3.50
N VAL A 51 11.43 0.05 4.42
CA VAL A 51 10.39 0.22 5.44
C VAL A 51 10.85 1.16 6.56
N SER A 52 12.11 1.06 6.97
CA SER A 52 12.68 1.87 8.05
C SER A 52 13.18 3.24 7.60
N TYR A 53 13.26 3.49 6.29
CA TYR A 53 13.74 4.76 5.76
C TYR A 53 12.81 5.91 6.15
N SER A 54 13.30 6.76 7.06
CA SER A 54 12.57 7.88 7.65
C SER A 54 12.21 9.01 6.69
N LYS A 55 12.78 9.01 5.48
CA LYS A 55 12.40 9.93 4.38
C LYS A 55 11.80 9.18 3.20
N GLY A 56 11.42 7.92 3.42
CA GLY A 56 10.85 7.05 2.42
C GLY A 56 9.36 7.32 2.19
N PRO A 57 8.78 6.69 1.16
CA PRO A 57 7.36 6.82 0.84
C PRO A 57 6.44 6.36 1.98
N LEU A 58 6.92 5.46 2.84
CA LEU A 58 6.17 4.96 3.99
C LEU A 58 6.15 5.95 5.17
N MET A 59 6.98 7.00 5.17
CA MET A 59 6.97 8.03 6.21
C MET A 59 5.62 8.75 6.28
N GLY A 60 4.91 8.90 5.16
CA GLY A 60 3.58 9.48 5.11
C GLY A 60 2.52 8.71 5.93
N LEU A 61 2.80 7.45 6.28
CA LEU A 61 1.94 6.62 7.13
C LEU A 61 2.34 6.66 8.61
N SER A 62 3.48 7.28 8.95
CA SER A 62 3.95 7.40 10.33
C SER A 62 3.15 8.47 11.07
N THR A 63 2.59 8.12 12.22
CA THR A 63 1.90 9.07 13.10
C THR A 63 2.83 10.20 13.53
N ASP A 64 4.09 9.88 13.79
CA ASP A 64 5.08 10.86 14.22
C ASP A 64 5.34 11.90 13.13
N TRP A 65 5.38 11.47 11.87
CA TRP A 65 5.48 12.40 10.74
C TRP A 65 4.24 13.27 10.63
N VAL A 66 3.04 12.67 10.70
CA VAL A 66 1.77 13.40 10.60
C VAL A 66 1.66 14.47 11.69
N PHE A 67 2.10 14.19 12.92
CA PHE A 67 2.08 15.15 14.01
C PHE A 67 3.13 16.27 13.89
N MET A 68 4.13 16.13 13.01
CA MET A 68 5.14 17.14 12.74
C MET A 68 4.77 18.07 11.57
N LEU A 69 3.65 17.83 10.89
CA LEU A 69 3.19 18.69 9.82
C LEU A 69 2.76 20.06 10.35
N SER A 70 3.15 21.10 9.63
CA SER A 70 2.65 22.46 9.85
C SER A 70 1.19 22.58 9.41
N GLU A 71 0.48 23.58 9.94
CA GLU A 71 -0.90 23.88 9.55
C GLU A 71 -1.05 24.12 8.03
N GLU A 72 -0.07 24.79 7.42
CA GLU A 72 -0.01 25.03 5.97
C GLU A 72 0.14 23.73 5.16
N GLU A 73 0.95 22.78 5.65
CA GLU A 73 1.12 21.47 5.00
C GLU A 73 -0.10 20.58 5.15
N VAL A 74 -0.73 20.60 6.34
CA VAL A 74 -2.01 19.92 6.59
C VAL A 74 -3.08 20.52 5.68
N GLU A 75 -3.18 21.84 5.59
CA GLU A 75 -4.12 22.49 4.68
C GLU A 75 -3.84 22.07 3.24
N LYS A 76 -2.59 22.11 2.77
CA LYS A 76 -2.27 21.68 1.40
C LYS A 76 -2.68 20.22 1.10
N MET A 77 -2.57 19.31 2.06
CA MET A 77 -2.91 17.89 1.88
C MET A 77 -4.40 17.58 2.08
N ALA A 78 -5.04 18.25 3.04
CA ALA A 78 -6.42 17.98 3.44
C ALA A 78 -7.42 18.96 2.79
N ARG A 79 -6.95 20.04 2.16
CA ARG A 79 -7.82 21.01 1.51
C ARG A 79 -8.56 20.36 0.36
N GLU A 80 -9.87 20.59 0.38
CA GLU A 80 -10.75 20.17 -0.69
C GLU A 80 -10.33 20.81 -2.02
N ASN A 81 -10.44 20.04 -3.11
CA ASN A 81 -10.18 20.56 -4.44
C ASN A 81 -11.08 21.78 -4.71
N GLU A 82 -10.55 22.77 -5.43
CA GLU A 82 -11.23 24.02 -5.75
C GLU A 82 -12.59 23.80 -6.43
N GLU A 83 -12.70 22.78 -7.28
CA GLU A 83 -13.98 22.38 -7.88
C GLU A 83 -15.03 21.99 -6.83
N THR A 84 -14.61 21.27 -5.77
CA THR A 84 -15.50 20.85 -4.68
C THR A 84 -15.91 22.04 -3.82
N LEU A 85 -14.97 22.95 -3.53
CA LEU A 85 -15.26 24.19 -2.81
C LEU A 85 -16.28 25.06 -3.58
N ASN A 86 -16.08 25.22 -4.89
CA ASN A 86 -16.98 25.99 -5.74
C ASN A 86 -18.37 25.35 -5.83
N LYS A 87 -18.44 24.02 -5.95
CA LYS A 87 -19.71 23.28 -5.91
C LYS A 87 -20.42 23.46 -4.58
N ARG A 88 -19.71 23.39 -3.45
CA ARG A 88 -20.29 23.63 -2.13
C ARG A 88 -20.86 25.04 -2.04
N ALA A 89 -20.07 26.07 -2.37
CA ALA A 89 -20.53 27.45 -2.33
C ALA A 89 -21.75 27.71 -3.23
N HIS A 90 -21.79 27.09 -4.42
CA HIS A 90 -22.94 27.16 -5.30
C HIS A 90 -24.18 26.52 -4.68
N LEU A 91 -24.04 25.30 -4.13
CA LEU A 91 -25.14 24.58 -3.49
C LEU A 91 -25.66 25.31 -2.24
N ASP A 92 -24.79 25.90 -1.43
CA ASP A 92 -25.18 26.72 -0.28
C ASP A 92 -26.02 27.92 -0.73
N SER A 93 -25.61 28.61 -1.80
CA SER A 93 -26.40 29.70 -2.39
C SER A 93 -27.78 29.22 -2.89
N VAL A 94 -27.85 28.02 -3.46
CA VAL A 94 -29.13 27.42 -3.89
C VAL A 94 -30.01 27.11 -2.69
N ILE A 95 -29.45 26.54 -1.61
CA ILE A 95 -30.16 26.25 -0.37
C ILE A 95 -30.77 27.52 0.22
N ASP A 96 -30.02 28.62 0.27
CA ASP A 96 -30.50 29.88 0.83
C ASP A 96 -31.65 30.47 0.00
N LYS A 97 -31.56 30.40 -1.33
CA LYS A 97 -32.66 30.80 -2.22
C LYS A 97 -33.91 29.96 -2.00
N LEU A 98 -33.74 28.65 -1.86
CA LEU A 98 -34.86 27.73 -1.61
C LEU A 98 -35.50 27.98 -0.24
N LYS A 99 -34.72 28.27 0.80
CA LYS A 99 -35.22 28.67 2.13
C LYS A 99 -36.05 29.95 2.05
N ALA A 100 -35.55 30.97 1.36
CA ALA A 100 -36.28 32.23 1.17
C ALA A 100 -37.60 32.02 0.40
N ALA A 101 -37.56 31.24 -0.68
CA ALA A 101 -38.77 30.90 -1.44
C ALA A 101 -39.78 30.11 -0.60
N HIS A 102 -39.32 29.18 0.23
CA HIS A 102 -40.16 28.44 1.15
C HIS A 102 -40.85 29.35 2.17
N GLU A 103 -40.13 30.30 2.77
CA GLU A 103 -40.75 31.28 3.68
C GLU A 103 -41.83 32.13 3.00
N ILE A 104 -41.60 32.55 1.75
CA ILE A 104 -42.56 33.35 0.99
C ILE A 104 -43.82 32.52 0.72
N ALA A 105 -43.65 31.28 0.26
CA ALA A 105 -44.76 30.36 0.02
C ALA A 105 -45.58 30.13 1.30
N GLU A 106 -44.90 29.97 2.44
CA GLU A 106 -45.57 29.73 3.72
C GLU A 106 -46.32 30.96 4.24
N LYS A 107 -45.76 32.16 4.08
CA LYS A 107 -46.46 33.42 4.38
C LYS A 107 -47.71 33.59 3.50
N ALA A 108 -47.61 33.30 2.20
CA ALA A 108 -48.75 33.36 1.29
C ALA A 108 -49.84 32.34 1.65
N ARG A 109 -49.46 31.12 2.08
CA ARG A 109 -50.38 30.08 2.54
C ARG A 109 -51.16 30.49 3.79
N VAL A 110 -50.51 31.15 4.75
CA VAL A 110 -51.16 31.66 5.97
C VAL A 110 -52.16 32.78 5.63
N GLN A 111 -51.78 33.71 4.75
CA GLN A 111 -52.64 34.82 4.33
C GLN A 111 -53.88 34.34 3.56
N THR A 112 -53.73 33.35 2.67
CA THR A 112 -54.85 32.78 1.92
C THR A 112 -55.81 32.00 2.80
N ARG A 113 -55.35 31.33 3.86
CA ARG A 113 -56.24 30.75 4.88
C ARG A 113 -57.08 31.80 5.60
N GLY A 114 -56.48 32.94 5.96
CA GLY A 114 -57.20 34.04 6.62
C GLY A 114 -58.26 34.72 5.76
N LEU A 115 -58.21 34.56 4.43
CA LEU A 115 -59.20 35.09 3.48
C LEU A 115 -60.37 34.13 3.19
N VAL A 116 -60.29 32.87 3.63
CA VAL A 116 -61.35 31.86 3.44
C VAL A 116 -62.32 31.82 4.63
N ASP A 117 -61.94 32.40 5.77
CA ASP A 117 -62.75 32.41 7.02
C ASP A 117 -63.59 33.70 7.22
N THR A 118 -63.74 34.55 6.19
CA THR A 118 -64.66 35.72 6.15
C THR A 118 -65.63 35.61 4.99
#